data_AF-A0A6N8SBL4-F1
#
_entry.id   AF-A0A6N8SBL4-F1
#
_cell.length_a   1.000
_cell.length_b   1.000
_cell.length_c   1.000
_cell.angle_alpha   90.00
_cell.angle_beta   90.00
_cell.angle_gamma   90.00
#
_symmetry.space_group_name_H-M   'P 1'
#
loop_
_entity.id
_entity.type
_entity.pdbx_description
1 polymer ?
#
loop_
_entity_poly.entity_id
_entity_poly.type
_entity_poly.pdbx_seq_one_letter_code
_entity_poly.pdbx_strand_id
1 'polypeptide(L)'
;MNVAVFVDWTYEQVRARIIEAAETLLSSPAALGPRMRLGSMSEVVQAYNDAYGAAPAGYKRIPAPGALSRMEETWTWINTYLDEANRKLIYDYGFIKTRKGLYLDRYLQRNDMVRRTFERKIQRACQSIASELNRKHLVRLDIRLDGLSQNSVEDTPTTVSSEKCATHWIAPDAKPQVDPALASVRVLDPRNVRARHSDKNRSLGAR
;
A
#
# COMPACT_ATOMS: atom_id res chain seq x y z
N MET A 1 21.37 16.37 -12.89
CA MET A 1 20.50 15.23 -12.52
C MET A 1 19.97 15.50 -11.12
N ASN A 2 18.68 15.81 -10.99
CA ASN A 2 18.05 15.92 -9.67
C ASN A 2 17.88 14.49 -9.13
N VAL A 3 18.70 14.12 -8.15
CA VAL A 3 18.51 12.90 -7.37
C VAL A 3 17.23 13.12 -6.56
N ALA A 4 16.14 12.46 -6.96
CA ALA A 4 14.91 12.50 -6.21
C ALA A 4 15.15 11.77 -4.89
N VAL A 5 15.38 12.52 -3.82
CA VAL A 5 15.52 11.99 -2.46
C VAL A 5 14.25 11.25 -2.12
N PHE A 6 14.35 9.95 -1.83
CA PHE A 6 13.23 9.16 -1.32
C PHE A 6 12.74 9.76 -0.01
N VAL A 7 11.47 10.15 0.02
CA VAL A 7 10.78 10.59 1.23
C VAL A 7 9.77 9.50 1.59
N ASP A 8 9.94 8.88 2.76
CA ASP A 8 8.97 7.95 3.30
C ASP A 8 7.69 8.71 3.67
N TRP A 9 6.59 8.43 2.95
CA TRP A 9 5.32 9.11 3.17
C TRP A 9 4.64 8.57 4.42
N THR A 10 4.34 9.48 5.34
CA THR A 10 3.49 9.21 6.50
C THR A 10 2.06 9.65 6.25
N TYR A 11 1.10 9.04 6.96
CA TYR A 11 -0.31 9.44 6.81
C TYR A 11 -0.56 10.91 7.20
N GLU A 12 0.21 11.48 8.13
CA GLU A 12 0.08 12.89 8.51
C GLU A 12 0.57 13.84 7.41
N GLN A 13 1.64 13.47 6.70
CA GLN A 13 2.09 14.23 5.52
C GLN A 13 1.03 14.22 4.42
N VAL A 14 0.45 13.05 4.12
CA VAL A 14 -0.65 12.94 3.15
C VAL A 14 -1.85 13.77 3.61
N ARG A 15 -2.21 13.71 4.89
CA ARG A 15 -3.29 14.51 5.47
C ARG A 15 -3.04 16.01 5.34
N ALA A 16 -1.82 16.48 5.59
CA ALA A 16 -1.44 17.87 5.39
C ALA A 16 -1.55 18.29 3.92
N ARG A 17 -1.13 17.43 2.98
CA ARG A 17 -1.30 17.65 1.53
C ARG A 17 -2.76 17.79 1.12
N ILE A 18 -3.64 16.96 1.67
CA ILE A 18 -5.09 17.03 1.40
C ILE A 18 -5.65 18.38 1.85
N ILE A 19 -5.26 18.87 3.02
CA ILE A 19 -5.70 20.17 3.53
C ILE A 19 -5.15 21.30 2.65
N GLU A 20 -3.85 21.27 2.33
CA GLU A 20 -3.21 22.23 1.42
C GLU A 20 -3.92 22.28 0.06
N ALA A 21 -4.25 21.13 -0.52
CA ALA A 21 -4.98 21.03 -1.77
C ALA A 21 -6.38 21.65 -1.67
N ALA A 22 -7.10 21.43 -0.57
CA ALA A 22 -8.41 22.04 -0.35
C ALA A 22 -8.34 23.56 -0.14
N GLU A 23 -7.31 24.07 0.55
CA GLU A 23 -7.06 25.51 0.70
C GLU A 23 -6.73 26.16 -0.65
N THR A 24 -5.91 25.48 -1.45
CA THR A 24 -5.51 25.93 -2.78
C THR A 24 -6.74 26.04 -3.68
N LEU A 25 -7.62 25.03 -3.66
CA LEU A 25 -8.88 25.05 -4.40
C LEU A 25 -9.79 26.21 -3.97
N LEU A 26 -9.88 26.50 -2.68
CA LEU A 26 -10.68 27.61 -2.17
C LEU A 26 -10.14 28.98 -2.62
N SER A 27 -8.82 29.11 -2.74
CA SER A 27 -8.17 30.32 -3.26
C SER A 27 -8.19 30.42 -4.80
N SER A 28 -8.38 29.30 -5.49
CA SER A 28 -8.44 29.26 -6.94
C SER A 28 -9.71 29.94 -7.44
N PRO A 29 -9.64 30.79 -8.48
CA PRO A 29 -10.84 31.37 -9.06
C PRO A 29 -11.76 30.25 -9.55
N ALA A 30 -13.01 30.24 -9.09
CA ALA A 30 -13.99 29.31 -9.62
C ALA A 30 -14.13 29.53 -11.12
N ALA A 31 -14.21 28.44 -11.89
CA ALA A 31 -14.59 28.49 -13.30
C ALA A 31 -16.08 28.84 -13.37
N LEU A 32 -16.41 30.09 -13.11
CA LEU A 32 -17.71 30.67 -13.43
C LEU A 32 -17.71 30.76 -14.95
N GLY A 33 -18.30 29.76 -15.60
CA GLY A 33 -18.31 29.64 -17.06
C GLY A 33 -18.86 30.89 -17.78
N PRO A 34 -19.12 30.80 -19.09
CA PRO A 34 -19.40 31.97 -19.95
C PRO A 34 -20.60 32.87 -19.55
N ARG A 35 -21.38 32.48 -18.52
CA ARG A 35 -22.57 33.16 -18.04
C ARG A 35 -22.31 34.27 -17.00
N MET A 36 -21.13 34.35 -16.39
CA MET A 36 -20.77 35.50 -15.56
C MET A 36 -19.92 36.48 -16.36
N ARG A 37 -20.45 37.68 -16.60
CA ARG A 37 -19.83 38.77 -17.39
C ARG A 37 -18.50 39.32 -16.83
N LEU A 38 -18.10 38.91 -15.62
CA LEU A 38 -16.79 39.18 -15.04
C LEU A 38 -16.04 37.84 -14.99
N GLY A 39 -15.10 37.64 -15.91
CA GLY A 39 -14.23 36.47 -15.93
C GLY A 39 -13.33 36.37 -14.68
N SER A 40 -12.48 35.35 -14.62
CA SER A 40 -11.49 35.16 -13.55
C SER A 40 -10.49 36.33 -13.40
N MET A 41 -10.45 37.22 -14.40
CA MET A 41 -9.68 38.46 -14.52
C MET A 41 -10.60 39.65 -14.86
N SER A 42 -11.25 40.25 -13.86
CA SER A 42 -11.80 41.61 -13.94
C SER A 42 -11.27 42.36 -12.72
N GLU A 43 -10.53 43.45 -12.86
CA GLU A 43 -10.98 44.75 -13.38
C GLU A 43 -9.83 45.44 -14.15
N VAL A 44 -10.11 46.02 -15.33
CA VAL A 44 -9.14 46.85 -16.06
C VAL A 44 -9.09 48.21 -15.36
N VAL A 45 -7.93 48.55 -14.80
CA VAL A 45 -7.68 49.86 -14.16
C VAL A 45 -7.90 50.97 -15.19
N GLN A 46 -8.90 51.82 -14.99
CA GLN A 46 -9.10 53.04 -15.79
C GLN A 46 -8.41 54.25 -15.16
N ALA A 47 -8.08 55.24 -15.99
CA ALA A 47 -7.37 56.44 -15.60
C ALA A 47 -8.17 57.28 -14.59
N TYR A 48 -7.46 58.04 -13.75
CA TYR A 48 -7.92 58.74 -12.55
C TYR A 48 -9.22 59.56 -12.68
N ASN A 49 -9.57 60.04 -13.88
CA ASN A 49 -10.82 60.77 -14.12
C ASN A 49 -12.08 59.87 -14.16
N ASP A 50 -11.92 58.57 -14.41
CA ASP A 50 -13.03 57.58 -14.45
C ASP A 50 -13.29 56.92 -13.07
N ALA A 51 -12.48 57.24 -12.06
CA ALA A 51 -12.44 56.53 -10.78
C ALA A 51 -13.34 57.12 -9.67
N TYR A 52 -14.14 58.16 -9.94
CA TYR A 52 -15.05 58.72 -8.95
C TYR A 52 -16.22 57.74 -8.70
N GLY A 53 -16.09 56.90 -7.67
CA GLY A 53 -17.01 55.80 -7.35
C GLY A 53 -16.41 54.38 -7.48
N ALA A 54 -15.11 54.25 -7.74
CA ALA A 54 -14.45 52.94 -7.84
C ALA A 54 -14.56 52.15 -6.53
N ALA A 55 -15.01 50.90 -6.65
CA ALA A 55 -15.22 49.96 -5.55
C ALA A 55 -13.92 49.74 -4.75
N PRO A 56 -14.01 49.45 -3.43
CA PRO A 56 -12.82 49.23 -2.62
C PRO A 56 -11.98 48.09 -3.20
N ALA A 57 -10.71 48.37 -3.47
CA ALA A 57 -9.75 47.38 -3.99
C ALA A 57 -9.72 46.15 -3.07
N GLY A 58 -10.32 45.05 -3.53
CA GLY A 58 -10.34 43.79 -2.80
C GLY A 58 -9.02 43.05 -2.92
N TYR A 59 -8.46 42.61 -1.78
CA TYR A 59 -7.30 41.71 -1.80
C TYR A 59 -7.74 40.31 -2.28
N LYS A 60 -7.21 39.87 -3.43
CA LYS A 60 -7.40 38.51 -3.96
C LYS A 60 -6.13 37.70 -3.76
N ARG A 61 -6.20 36.65 -2.93
CA ARG A 61 -5.09 35.71 -2.76
C ARG A 61 -5.03 34.78 -3.97
N ILE A 62 -3.96 34.87 -4.74
CA ILE A 62 -3.69 33.95 -5.87
C ILE A 62 -2.81 32.81 -5.35
N PRO A 63 -3.17 31.53 -5.59
CA PRO A 63 -2.32 30.41 -5.21
C PRO A 63 -1.00 30.41 -5.98
N ALA A 64 0.09 30.05 -5.31
CA ALA A 64 1.38 29.91 -5.97
C ALA A 64 1.35 28.75 -7.00
N PRO A 65 2.10 28.82 -8.11
CA PRO A 65 2.14 27.76 -9.13
C PRO A 65 2.49 26.38 -8.54
N GLY A 66 3.44 26.35 -7.59
CA GLY A 66 3.80 25.11 -6.89
C GLY A 66 2.67 24.54 -6.02
N ALA A 67 1.76 25.37 -5.50
CA ALA A 67 0.60 24.88 -4.75
C ALA A 67 -0.43 24.23 -5.68
N LEU A 68 -0.64 24.80 -6.88
CA LEU A 68 -1.52 24.21 -7.90
C LEU A 68 -1.02 22.84 -8.36
N SER A 69 0.27 22.72 -8.67
CA SER A 69 0.86 21.43 -9.07
C SER A 69 0.70 20.35 -7.98
N ARG A 70 0.92 20.71 -6.71
CA ARG A 70 0.75 19.77 -5.59
C ARG A 70 -0.71 19.41 -5.33
N MET A 71 -1.63 20.35 -5.55
CA MET A 71 -3.06 20.11 -5.49
C MET A 71 -3.50 19.07 -6.54
N GLU A 72 -3.07 19.23 -7.79
CA GLU A 72 -3.36 18.28 -8.88
C GLU A 72 -2.78 16.88 -8.60
N GLU A 73 -1.56 16.83 -8.11
CA GLU A 73 -0.90 15.60 -7.69
C GLU A 73 -1.70 14.90 -6.58
N THR A 74 -2.08 15.65 -5.54
CA THR A 74 -2.85 15.13 -4.40
C THR A 74 -4.22 14.59 -4.84
N TRP A 75 -4.91 15.27 -5.75
CA TRP A 75 -6.18 14.76 -6.31
C TRP A 75 -5.99 13.51 -7.15
N THR A 76 -4.88 13.41 -7.86
CA THR A 76 -4.53 12.19 -8.59
C THR A 76 -4.41 11.02 -7.63
N TRP A 77 -3.73 11.17 -6.49
CA TRP A 77 -3.64 10.13 -5.47
C TRP A 77 -5.00 9.71 -4.92
N ILE A 78 -5.83 10.68 -4.55
CA ILE A 78 -7.17 10.43 -4.01
C ILE A 78 -8.05 9.68 -5.03
N ASN A 79 -7.99 10.05 -6.31
CA ASN A 79 -8.81 9.43 -7.35
C ASN A 79 -8.31 8.05 -7.79
N THR A 80 -7.02 7.77 -7.63
CA THR A 80 -6.39 6.52 -8.07
C THR A 80 -6.35 5.45 -6.99
N TYR A 81 -6.06 5.81 -5.74
CA TYR A 81 -5.82 4.84 -4.67
C TYR A 81 -7.02 4.60 -3.77
N LEU A 82 -8.09 5.40 -3.87
CA LEU A 82 -9.28 5.26 -3.04
C LEU A 82 -10.52 4.94 -3.87
N ASP A 83 -11.38 4.11 -3.26
CA ASP A 83 -12.75 3.87 -3.68
C ASP A 83 -13.63 5.11 -3.52
N GLU A 84 -14.79 5.09 -4.18
CA GLU A 84 -15.68 6.25 -4.24
C GLU A 84 -16.14 6.73 -2.84
N ALA A 85 -16.39 5.81 -1.91
CA ALA A 85 -16.87 6.16 -0.58
C ALA A 85 -15.77 6.89 0.22
N ASN A 86 -14.54 6.38 0.23
CA ASN A 86 -13.42 7.05 0.91
C ASN A 86 -13.01 8.34 0.22
N ARG A 87 -13.14 8.41 -1.11
CA ARG A 87 -12.89 9.63 -1.88
C ARG A 87 -13.80 10.79 -1.46
N LYS A 88 -15.12 10.55 -1.42
CA LYS A 88 -16.11 11.54 -0.96
C LYS A 88 -15.77 12.01 0.46
N LEU A 89 -15.48 11.05 1.35
CA LEU A 89 -15.14 11.32 2.74
C LEU A 89 -13.85 12.15 2.91
N ILE A 90 -12.83 11.93 2.09
CA ILE A 90 -11.60 12.77 2.09
C ILE A 90 -11.88 14.18 1.57
N TYR A 91 -12.67 14.33 0.49
CA TYR A 91 -13.01 15.65 -0.02
C TYR A 91 -13.81 16.46 1.00
N ASP A 92 -14.80 15.84 1.64
CA ASP A 92 -15.58 16.46 2.70
C ASP A 92 -14.68 16.86 3.88
N TYR A 93 -13.75 16.01 4.29
CA TYR A 93 -12.76 16.35 5.31
C TYR A 93 -11.91 17.58 4.94
N GLY A 94 -11.39 17.64 3.71
CA GLY A 94 -10.64 18.79 3.22
C GLY A 94 -11.47 20.08 3.29
N PHE A 95 -12.73 20.04 2.87
CA PHE A 95 -13.62 21.20 2.94
C PHE A 95 -13.99 21.60 4.38
N ILE A 96 -14.24 20.64 5.27
CA ILE A 96 -14.53 20.91 6.69
C ILE A 96 -13.35 21.60 7.36
N LYS A 97 -12.11 21.24 7.00
CA LYS A 97 -10.91 21.84 7.60
C LYS A 97 -10.58 23.23 7.07
N THR A 98 -11.01 23.57 5.86
CA THR A 98 -10.58 24.80 5.18
C THR A 98 -11.67 25.87 5.14
N ARG A 99 -12.95 25.49 5.06
CA ARG A 99 -14.06 26.45 4.96
C ARG A 99 -14.50 26.95 6.34
N LYS A 100 -14.65 28.27 6.46
CA LYS A 100 -15.31 28.89 7.61
C LYS A 100 -16.81 28.59 7.56
N GLY A 101 -17.38 28.11 8.67
CA GLY A 101 -18.82 27.86 8.83
C GLY A 101 -19.29 26.43 8.58
N LEU A 102 -18.41 25.52 8.11
CA LEU A 102 -18.74 24.10 8.03
C LEU A 102 -18.30 23.39 9.32
N TYR A 103 -19.24 23.16 10.23
CA TYR A 103 -18.96 22.53 11.52
C TYR A 103 -18.88 21.01 11.37
N LEU A 104 -17.78 20.43 11.87
CA LEU A 104 -17.57 18.99 11.90
C LEU A 104 -18.76 18.27 12.54
N ASP A 105 -19.27 18.77 13.67
CA ASP A 105 -20.36 18.12 14.41
C ASP A 105 -21.66 18.07 13.61
N ARG A 106 -21.99 19.15 12.86
CA ARG A 106 -23.16 19.18 11.98
C ARG A 106 -23.02 18.17 10.83
N TYR A 107 -21.82 18.07 10.25
CA TYR A 107 -21.54 17.10 9.21
C TYR A 107 -21.67 15.66 9.74
N LEU A 108 -21.16 15.41 10.94
CA LEU A 108 -21.24 14.10 11.60
C LEU A 108 -22.67 13.70 11.93
N GLN A 109 -23.50 14.63 12.42
CA GLN A 109 -24.93 14.42 12.64
C GLN A 109 -25.67 14.09 11.35
N ARG A 110 -25.39 14.80 10.26
CA ARG A 110 -26.05 14.56 8.95
C ARG A 110 -25.75 13.18 8.36
N ASN A 111 -24.57 12.64 8.66
CA ASN A 111 -24.11 11.36 8.13
C ASN A 111 -24.22 10.21 9.15
N ASP A 112 -24.89 10.43 10.30
CA ASP A 112 -25.02 9.46 11.40
C ASP A 112 -23.68 8.82 11.81
N MET A 113 -22.64 9.64 11.94
CA MET A 113 -21.28 9.19 12.22
C MET A 113 -20.72 9.77 13.51
N VAL A 114 -20.08 8.90 14.31
CA VAL A 114 -19.33 9.34 15.50
C VAL A 114 -17.97 9.90 15.08
N ARG A 115 -17.52 10.98 15.77
CA ARG A 115 -16.23 11.64 15.51
C ARG A 115 -15.04 10.69 15.46
N ARG A 116 -14.92 9.78 16.43
CA ARG A 116 -13.86 8.77 16.47
C ARG A 116 -13.85 7.88 15.22
N THR A 117 -15.03 7.49 14.74
CA THR A 117 -15.17 6.67 13.54
C THR A 117 -14.75 7.44 12.29
N PHE A 118 -15.15 8.71 12.19
CA PHE A 118 -14.73 9.60 11.11
C PHE A 118 -13.21 9.78 11.06
N GLU A 119 -12.59 10.13 12.19
CA GLU A 119 -11.14 10.31 12.27
C GLU A 119 -10.37 9.02 11.93
N ARG A 120 -10.84 7.85 12.38
CA ARG A 120 -10.27 6.55 12.00
C ARG A 120 -10.41 6.26 10.51
N LYS A 121 -11.54 6.59 9.89
CA LYS A 121 -11.74 6.42 8.44
C LYS A 121 -10.77 7.32 7.66
N ILE A 122 -10.62 8.58 8.05
CA ILE A 122 -9.65 9.50 7.45
C ILE A 122 -8.23 8.97 7.59
N GLN A 123 -7.83 8.57 8.80
CA GLN A 123 -6.50 8.04 9.05
C GLN A 123 -6.21 6.80 8.19
N ARG A 124 -7.17 5.87 8.08
CA ARG A 124 -7.05 4.68 7.23
C ARG A 124 -6.86 5.06 5.76
N ALA A 125 -7.68 5.98 5.24
CA ALA A 125 -7.59 6.40 3.85
C ALA A 125 -6.26 7.12 3.55
N CYS A 126 -5.79 8.00 4.45
CA CYS A 126 -4.47 8.62 4.33
C CYS A 126 -3.34 7.59 4.40
N GLN A 127 -3.46 6.59 5.28
CA GLN A 127 -2.48 5.51 5.40
C GLN A 127 -2.43 4.65 4.13
N SER A 128 -3.57 4.33 3.53
CA SER A 128 -3.62 3.60 2.25
C SER A 128 -2.91 4.36 1.15
N ILE A 129 -3.14 5.68 1.02
CA ILE A 129 -2.42 6.52 0.07
C ILE A 129 -0.92 6.51 0.35
N ALA A 130 -0.50 6.70 1.60
CA ALA A 130 0.91 6.70 1.99
C ALA A 130 1.60 5.37 1.63
N SER A 131 0.96 4.24 1.96
CA SER A 131 1.45 2.91 1.60
C SER A 131 1.58 2.71 0.10
N GLU A 132 0.64 3.23 -0.70
CA GLU A 132 0.70 3.16 -2.16
C GLU A 132 1.82 4.02 -2.77
N LEU A 133 2.03 5.22 -2.23
CA LEU A 133 3.14 6.08 -2.62
C LEU A 133 4.47 5.42 -2.31
N ASN A 134 4.64 4.90 -1.10
CA ASN A 134 5.85 4.19 -0.70
C ASN A 134 6.09 2.92 -1.54
N ARG A 135 5.02 2.17 -1.85
CA ARG A 135 5.11 0.98 -2.72
C ARG A 135 5.73 1.30 -4.08
N LYS A 136 5.40 2.44 -4.68
CA LYS A 136 6.00 2.88 -5.97
C LYS A 136 7.50 3.12 -5.88
N HIS A 137 8.01 3.47 -4.70
CA HIS A 137 9.42 3.74 -4.47
C HIS A 137 10.22 2.52 -4.01
N LEU A 138 9.59 1.56 -3.33
CA LEU A 138 10.25 0.32 -2.87
C LEU A 138 10.84 -0.53 -4.02
N VAL A 139 10.29 -0.42 -5.24
CA VAL A 139 10.79 -1.16 -6.41
C VAL A 139 11.99 -0.48 -7.07
N ARG A 140 12.29 0.78 -6.71
CA ARG A 140 13.46 1.49 -7.22
C ARG A 140 14.65 1.20 -6.33
N LEU A 141 15.46 0.24 -6.72
CA LEU A 141 16.83 0.16 -6.22
C LEU A 141 17.56 1.38 -6.78
N ASP A 142 17.80 2.39 -5.95
CA ASP A 142 18.61 3.57 -6.29
C ASP A 142 20.10 3.22 -6.47
N ILE A 143 20.46 1.98 -6.15
CA ILE A 143 21.76 1.40 -6.38
C ILE A 143 21.72 0.79 -7.78
N ARG A 144 22.75 1.05 -8.60
CA ARG A 144 23.03 0.18 -9.76
C ARG A 144 23.23 -1.22 -9.18
N LEU A 145 22.25 -2.10 -9.33
CA LEU A 145 22.49 -3.52 -9.19
C LEU A 145 23.55 -3.83 -10.24
N ASP A 146 24.73 -4.24 -9.76
CA ASP A 146 25.75 -4.81 -10.61
C ASP A 146 25.11 -5.93 -11.44
N GLY A 147 25.53 -6.07 -12.70
CA GLY A 147 24.94 -7.02 -13.67
C GLY A 147 25.23 -8.49 -13.35
N LEU A 148 25.39 -8.82 -12.06
CA LEU A 148 25.94 -10.05 -11.52
C LEU A 148 24.98 -10.74 -10.53
N SER A 149 23.66 -10.61 -10.72
CA SER A 149 22.77 -11.71 -10.31
C SER A 149 22.43 -12.54 -11.53
N GLN A 150 23.44 -13.26 -12.02
CA GLN A 150 23.17 -14.47 -12.78
C GLN A 150 22.46 -15.42 -11.82
N ASN A 151 21.12 -15.37 -11.80
CA ASN A 151 20.30 -16.49 -11.32
C ASN A 151 20.43 -17.63 -12.35
N SER A 152 21.65 -18.07 -12.66
CA SER A 152 21.81 -19.41 -13.17
C SER A 152 21.39 -20.30 -12.02
N VAL A 153 20.26 -20.98 -12.21
CA VAL A 153 19.98 -22.21 -11.49
C VAL A 153 21.25 -23.03 -11.65
N GLU A 154 22.04 -23.16 -10.58
CA GLU A 154 22.94 -24.28 -10.51
C GLU A 154 22.02 -25.48 -10.54
N ASP A 155 21.88 -26.08 -11.73
CA ASP A 155 21.28 -27.39 -11.91
C ASP A 155 22.15 -28.34 -11.07
N THR A 156 21.86 -28.40 -9.77
CA THR A 156 22.34 -29.48 -8.93
C THR A 156 21.85 -30.74 -9.63
N PRO A 157 22.75 -31.58 -10.18
CA PRO A 157 22.30 -32.82 -10.78
C PRO A 157 21.65 -33.57 -9.65
N THR A 158 20.33 -33.68 -9.69
CA THR A 158 19.58 -34.51 -8.77
C THR A 158 19.85 -35.94 -9.21
N THR A 159 21.08 -36.39 -8.98
CA THR A 159 21.44 -37.79 -9.08
C THR A 159 20.76 -38.43 -7.88
N VAL A 160 19.50 -38.82 -8.07
CA VAL A 160 18.80 -39.73 -7.16
C VAL A 160 19.64 -41.01 -7.18
N SER A 161 20.51 -41.16 -6.19
CA SER A 161 21.30 -42.37 -6.04
C SER A 161 20.36 -43.51 -5.69
N SER A 162 20.05 -44.26 -6.75
CA SER A 162 19.58 -45.65 -6.76
C SER A 162 19.92 -46.45 -5.50
N GLU A 163 18.88 -47.07 -4.94
CA GLU A 163 18.81 -48.37 -4.25
C GLU A 163 19.77 -48.70 -3.09
N LYS A 164 20.71 -47.82 -2.77
CA LYS A 164 21.69 -47.95 -1.68
C LYS A 164 21.72 -46.70 -0.81
N CYS A 165 20.58 -46.02 -0.61
CA CYS A 165 20.33 -45.20 0.58
C CYS A 165 20.11 -46.14 1.79
N ALA A 166 21.11 -46.95 2.17
CA ALA A 166 22.15 -46.56 3.09
C ALA A 166 21.61 -46.45 4.54
N THR A 167 21.41 -47.63 5.12
CA THR A 167 21.05 -47.89 6.52
C THR A 167 22.20 -47.54 7.50
N HIS A 168 23.01 -46.52 7.22
CA HIS A 168 24.19 -46.18 8.05
C HIS A 168 23.87 -45.28 9.26
N TRP A 169 22.64 -44.80 9.40
CA TRP A 169 22.19 -44.03 10.56
C TRP A 169 21.47 -44.87 11.62
N ILE A 170 21.38 -46.18 11.41
CA ILE A 170 20.66 -47.14 12.27
C ILE A 170 21.69 -48.12 12.87
N ALA A 171 21.64 -48.30 14.19
CA ALA A 171 22.45 -49.31 14.89
C ALA A 171 22.13 -50.72 14.33
N PRO A 172 23.08 -51.66 14.33
CA PRO A 172 22.89 -52.99 13.73
C PRO A 172 21.67 -53.76 14.27
N ASP A 173 21.22 -53.45 15.48
CA ASP A 173 20.08 -54.09 16.16
C ASP A 173 18.76 -53.28 16.07
N ALA A 174 18.77 -52.11 15.44
CA ALA A 174 17.62 -51.23 15.40
C ALA A 174 16.65 -51.62 14.27
N LYS A 175 15.35 -51.63 14.61
CA LYS A 175 14.26 -52.06 13.73
C LYS A 175 13.79 -50.90 12.85
N PRO A 176 13.90 -50.97 11.51
CA PRO A 176 13.33 -49.94 10.66
C PRO A 176 11.80 -49.95 10.77
N GLN A 177 11.19 -48.78 10.98
CA GLN A 177 9.72 -48.64 11.00
C GLN A 177 9.09 -48.82 9.62
N VAL A 178 9.87 -48.63 8.56
CA VAL A 178 9.45 -48.68 7.15
C VAL A 178 10.30 -49.72 6.44
N ASP A 179 9.67 -50.76 5.90
CA ASP A 179 10.31 -51.76 5.05
C ASP A 179 10.32 -51.23 3.60
N PRO A 180 11.47 -50.96 2.98
CA PRO A 180 11.53 -50.44 1.62
C PRO A 180 10.95 -51.42 0.57
N ALA A 181 10.86 -52.72 0.89
CA ALA A 181 10.24 -53.71 0.02
C ALA A 181 8.69 -53.71 0.04
N LEU A 182 8.07 -53.00 1.01
CA LEU A 182 6.63 -52.95 1.25
C LEU A 182 6.13 -51.49 1.30
N ALA A 183 6.53 -50.70 0.31
CA ALA A 183 6.31 -49.24 0.26
C ALA A 183 4.83 -48.79 0.38
N SER A 184 3.85 -49.66 0.09
CA SER A 184 2.42 -49.32 0.18
C SER A 184 1.88 -49.29 1.62
N VAL A 185 2.58 -49.91 2.58
CA VAL A 185 2.19 -49.94 4.00
C VAL A 185 3.17 -49.07 4.78
N ARG A 186 2.83 -47.80 4.97
CA ARG A 186 3.75 -46.79 5.55
C ARG A 186 4.18 -47.06 7.00
N VAL A 187 3.52 -47.98 7.71
CA VAL A 187 3.86 -48.35 9.10
C VAL A 187 3.69 -49.85 9.28
N LEU A 188 4.78 -50.56 9.63
CA LEU A 188 4.69 -51.96 10.03
C LEU A 188 3.98 -52.07 11.39
N ASP A 189 2.93 -52.89 11.48
CA ASP A 189 2.29 -53.22 12.76
C ASP A 189 3.30 -53.91 13.69
N PRO A 190 3.49 -53.46 14.95
CA PRO A 190 4.44 -54.04 15.90
C PRO A 190 4.34 -55.56 16.07
N ARG A 191 3.15 -56.15 15.87
CA ARG A 191 2.94 -57.60 15.92
C ARG A 191 3.65 -58.35 14.79
N ASN A 192 3.70 -57.77 13.59
CA ASN A 192 4.31 -58.36 12.40
C ASN A 192 5.85 -58.31 12.43
N VAL A 193 6.41 -57.31 13.13
CA VAL A 193 7.86 -57.21 13.36
C VAL A 193 8.38 -58.36 14.22
N ARG A 194 7.56 -58.87 15.16
CA ARG A 194 7.92 -59.97 16.05
C ARG A 194 7.89 -61.33 15.35
N ALA A 195 6.92 -61.55 14.45
CA ALA A 195 6.74 -62.81 13.72
C ALA A 195 7.90 -63.14 12.76
N ARG A 196 8.49 -62.12 12.10
CA ARG A 196 9.62 -62.34 11.18
C ARG A 196 10.88 -62.89 11.85
N HIS A 197 11.05 -62.63 13.16
CA HIS A 197 12.20 -63.11 13.92
C HIS A 197 12.03 -64.56 14.41
N SER A 198 10.80 -65.00 14.68
CA SER A 198 10.56 -66.38 15.11
C SER A 198 10.85 -67.38 13.99
N ASP A 199 10.56 -67.03 12.74
CA ASP A 199 10.74 -67.94 11.61
C ASP A 199 12.22 -68.15 11.25
N LYS A 200 13.06 -67.11 11.36
CA LYS A 200 14.53 -67.24 11.19
C LYS A 200 15.21 -67.94 12.36
N ASN A 201 14.68 -67.83 13.58
CA ASN A 201 15.23 -68.52 14.74
C ASN A 201 14.77 -69.99 14.83
N ARG A 202 13.67 -70.36 14.16
CA ARG A 202 13.20 -71.75 14.10
C ARG A 202 14.14 -72.67 13.32
N SER A 203 14.91 -72.12 12.36
CA SER A 203 15.90 -72.87 11.57
C SER A 203 17.27 -73.02 12.24
N LEU A 204 17.49 -72.44 13.43
CA LEU A 204 18.75 -72.56 14.19
C LEU A 204 18.66 -73.59 15.33
N GLY A 205 17.52 -74.27 15.48
CA GLY A 205 17.28 -75.28 16.50
C GLY A 205 16.92 -76.64 15.91
N ALA A 206 17.66 -77.12 14.92
CA ALA A 206 17.67 -78.52 14.48
C ALA A 206 18.82 -78.77 13.50
N ARG A 207 20.02 -79.02 14.04
CA ARG A 207 21.03 -79.96 13.52
C ARG A 207 22.17 -80.07 14.53
#